data_AF-A0A1F8EIA5-F1
#
_entry.id   AF-A0A1F8EIA5-F1
#
_cell.length_a   1.000
_cell.length_b   1.000
_cell.length_c   1.000
_cell.angle_alpha   90.00
_cell.angle_beta   90.00
_cell.angle_gamma   90.00
#
_symmetry.space_group_name_H-M   'P 1'
#
loop_
_entity.id
_entity.type
_entity.pdbx_description
1 polymer ?
#
loop_
_entity_poly.entity_id
_entity_poly.type
_entity_poly.pdbx_seq_one_letter_code
_entity_poly.pdbx_strand_id
1 'polypeptide(L)'
;MPEDKKKAFSLDSLIEAVNKTGGISVDQLAVGDVVKVRTLNTVYTFLIKNPAERLAEATSNGRHITARTEVFIEGSKANQWTSMIASGQIIVGLFLEIYINDESIPQDQRILWLSQTKSISVNGCTLMPPQNNKVN
;
A
#
# COMPACT_ATOMS: atom_id res chain seq x y z
N MET A 1 -17.92 -26.83 22.10
CA MET A 1 -17.87 -25.57 21.32
C MET A 1 -16.40 -25.28 21.08
N PRO A 2 -15.86 -25.40 19.85
CA PRO A 2 -14.47 -25.07 19.62
C PRO A 2 -14.35 -23.56 19.39
N GLU A 3 -13.53 -22.92 20.21
CA GLU A 3 -13.15 -21.52 20.11
C GLU A 3 -12.40 -21.30 18.78
N ASP A 4 -12.95 -20.44 17.92
CA ASP A 4 -12.28 -19.93 16.74
C ASP A 4 -11.06 -19.10 17.15
N LYS A 5 -9.93 -19.78 17.38
CA LYS A 5 -8.62 -19.15 17.46
C LYS A 5 -8.32 -18.53 16.10
N LYS A 6 -8.66 -17.24 15.95
CA LYS A 6 -8.14 -16.40 14.86
C LYS A 6 -6.63 -16.59 14.83
N LYS A 7 -6.14 -17.29 13.82
CA LYS A 7 -4.73 -17.56 13.59
C LYS A 7 -4.04 -16.23 13.33
N ALA A 8 -3.50 -15.61 14.38
CA ALA A 8 -2.64 -14.45 14.25
C ALA A 8 -1.41 -14.89 13.45
N PHE A 9 -1.27 -14.38 12.22
CA PHE A 9 -0.07 -14.61 11.44
C PHE A 9 1.10 -13.95 12.19
N SER A 10 2.18 -14.69 12.45
CA SER A 10 3.36 -14.09 13.08
C SER A 10 3.97 -13.05 12.14
N LEU A 11 4.62 -12.04 12.71
CA LEU A 11 5.34 -11.01 11.95
C LEU A 11 6.33 -11.65 10.97
N ASP A 12 6.98 -12.74 11.36
CA ASP A 12 7.91 -13.48 10.50
C ASP A 12 7.21 -14.14 9.31
N SER A 13 6.02 -14.72 9.51
CA SER A 13 5.20 -15.26 8.40
C SER A 13 4.70 -14.17 7.47
N LEU A 14 4.45 -12.97 7.99
CA LEU A 14 4.06 -11.81 7.21
C LEU A 14 5.25 -11.27 6.39
N ILE A 15 6.45 -11.15 6.99
CA ILE A 15 7.69 -10.74 6.30
C ILE A 15 8.08 -11.77 5.22
N GLU A 16 7.95 -13.07 5.50
CA GLU A 16 8.18 -14.10 4.49
C GLU A 16 7.15 -14.03 3.35
N ALA A 17 5.90 -13.67 3.66
CA ALA A 17 4.90 -13.38 2.64
C ALA A 17 5.26 -12.13 1.83
N VAL A 18 5.74 -11.04 2.45
CA VAL A 18 6.24 -9.83 1.76
C VAL A 18 7.31 -10.16 0.73
N ASN A 19 8.29 -10.99 1.12
CA ASN A 19 9.37 -11.42 0.23
C ASN A 19 8.86 -12.31 -0.93
N LYS A 20 7.71 -12.97 -0.76
CA LYS A 20 7.08 -13.85 -1.76
C LYS A 20 5.98 -13.19 -2.59
N THR A 21 5.27 -12.17 -2.11
CA THR A 21 4.05 -11.64 -2.78
C THR A 21 4.30 -10.51 -3.76
N GLY A 22 5.50 -9.93 -3.76
CA GLY A 22 5.83 -8.81 -4.61
C GLY A 22 5.30 -7.48 -4.04
N GLY A 23 6.14 -6.47 -4.13
CA GLY A 23 5.85 -5.11 -3.72
C GLY A 23 6.73 -4.16 -4.50
N ILE A 24 6.56 -2.86 -4.24
CA ILE A 24 7.45 -1.83 -4.77
C ILE A 24 7.96 -0.98 -3.64
N SER A 25 9.24 -0.61 -3.73
CA SER A 25 9.79 0.48 -2.96
C SER A 25 9.53 1.78 -3.69
N VAL A 26 8.88 2.73 -3.03
CA VAL A 26 8.59 4.06 -3.61
C VAL A 26 9.88 4.80 -3.94
N ASP A 27 10.92 4.62 -3.12
CA ASP A 27 12.23 5.25 -3.29
C ASP A 27 12.95 4.80 -4.58
N GLN A 28 12.51 3.69 -5.19
CA GLN A 28 13.06 3.16 -6.45
C GLN A 28 12.29 3.63 -7.68
N LEU A 29 11.20 4.38 -7.50
CA LEU A 29 10.40 4.94 -8.58
C LEU A 29 11.02 6.23 -9.11
N ALA A 30 10.61 6.63 -10.31
CA ALA A 30 10.95 7.91 -10.90
C ALA A 30 9.87 8.96 -10.62
N VAL A 31 10.27 10.23 -10.61
CA VAL A 31 9.34 11.35 -10.67
C VAL A 31 8.48 11.21 -11.93
N GLY A 32 7.16 11.34 -11.79
CA GLY A 32 6.21 11.17 -12.88
C GLY A 32 5.69 9.75 -13.06
N ASP A 33 6.25 8.75 -12.37
CA ASP A 33 5.69 7.40 -12.39
C ASP A 33 4.26 7.39 -11.86
N VAL A 34 3.41 6.59 -12.51
CA VAL A 34 2.02 6.40 -12.13
C VAL A 34 1.85 5.03 -11.50
N VAL A 35 1.64 5.02 -10.18
CA VAL A 35 1.36 3.81 -9.42
C VAL A 35 -0.15 3.67 -9.21
N LYS A 36 -0.74 2.57 -9.67
CA LYS A 36 -2.11 2.22 -9.31
C LYS A 36 -2.12 1.09 -8.30
N VAL A 37 -2.79 1.32 -7.18
CA VAL A 37 -3.00 0.36 -6.10
C VAL A 37 -4.48 0.01 -6.07
N ARG A 38 -4.79 -1.23 -6.40
CA ARG A 38 -6.15 -1.76 -6.24
C ARG A 38 -6.26 -2.39 -4.86
N THR A 39 -7.26 -1.96 -4.11
CA THR A 39 -7.68 -2.55 -2.84
C THR A 39 -9.01 -3.29 -3.03
N LEU A 40 -9.73 -3.64 -1.96
CA LEU A 40 -10.97 -4.44 -2.09
C LEU A 40 -12.02 -3.77 -2.99
N ASN A 41 -12.30 -2.48 -2.76
CA ASN A 41 -13.37 -1.75 -3.43
C ASN A 41 -12.90 -0.46 -4.12
N THR A 42 -11.62 -0.12 -3.99
CA THR A 42 -11.09 1.18 -4.41
C THR A 42 -9.79 1.00 -5.16
N VAL A 43 -9.63 1.77 -6.25
CA VAL A 43 -8.36 1.96 -6.95
C VAL A 43 -7.84 3.34 -6.62
N TYR A 44 -6.66 3.37 -6.03
CA TYR A 44 -5.89 4.57 -5.78
C TYR A 44 -4.85 4.72 -6.89
N THR A 45 -4.71 5.93 -7.41
CA THR A 45 -3.70 6.30 -8.40
C THR A 45 -2.79 7.34 -7.77
N PHE A 46 -1.50 7.05 -7.69
CA PHE A 46 -0.46 7.92 -7.18
C PHE A 46 0.45 8.35 -8.33
N LEU A 47 0.57 9.65 -8.54
CA LEU A 47 1.57 10.25 -9.42
C LEU A 47 2.75 10.66 -8.55
N ILE A 48 3.89 9.99 -8.72
CA ILE A 48 5.07 10.23 -7.88
C ILE A 48 5.64 11.62 -8.16
N LYS A 49 5.75 12.44 -7.10
CA LYS A 49 6.29 13.81 -7.16
C LYS A 49 7.73 13.86 -6.67
N ASN A 50 8.01 13.19 -5.56
CA ASN A 50 9.36 13.07 -5.00
C ASN A 50 9.52 11.67 -4.35
N PRO A 51 10.20 10.72 -5.03
CA PRO A 51 10.43 9.37 -4.51
C PRO A 51 11.16 9.34 -3.17
N ALA A 52 12.19 10.19 -2.99
CA ALA A 52 13.02 10.19 -1.78
C ALA A 52 12.25 10.63 -0.52
N GLU A 53 11.22 11.46 -0.70
CA GLU A 53 10.31 11.88 0.37
C GLU A 53 9.02 11.05 0.41
N ARG A 54 8.86 10.09 -0.51
CA ARG A 54 7.65 9.29 -0.70
C ARG A 54 6.41 10.14 -0.97
N LEU A 55 6.61 11.33 -1.54
CA LEU A 55 5.57 12.29 -1.87
C LEU A 55 4.95 11.97 -3.24
N ALA A 56 3.61 11.92 -3.26
CA ALA A 56 2.84 11.69 -4.47
C ALA A 56 1.56 12.54 -4.49
N GLU A 57 1.02 12.74 -5.69
CA GLU A 57 -0.34 13.25 -5.87
C GLU A 57 -1.28 12.05 -6.05
N ALA A 58 -2.21 11.87 -5.11
CA ALA A 58 -3.16 10.78 -5.08
C ALA A 58 -4.53 11.19 -5.65
N THR A 59 -5.18 10.25 -6.31
CA THR A 59 -6.61 10.26 -6.66
C THR A 59 -7.18 8.87 -6.45
N SER A 60 -8.49 8.74 -6.24
CA SER A 60 -9.14 7.44 -6.12
C SER A 60 -10.55 7.48 -6.69
N ASN A 61 -11.06 6.31 -7.05
CA ASN A 61 -12.49 6.14 -7.33
C ASN A 61 -13.32 5.85 -6.06
N GLY A 62 -12.72 6.03 -4.88
CA GLY A 62 -13.35 5.82 -3.59
C GLY A 62 -13.83 7.12 -2.95
N ARG A 63 -14.21 7.05 -1.68
CA ARG A 63 -14.81 8.19 -0.96
C ARG A 63 -13.81 9.18 -0.36
N HIS A 64 -12.56 8.76 -0.13
CA HIS A 64 -11.61 9.53 0.69
C HIS A 64 -10.70 10.46 -0.10
N ILE A 65 -10.35 10.11 -1.34
CA ILE A 65 -9.49 10.91 -2.21
C ILE A 65 -10.19 11.06 -3.55
N THR A 66 -11.17 11.96 -3.63
CA THR A 66 -12.01 12.16 -4.83
C THR A 66 -11.44 13.21 -5.78
N ALA A 67 -10.55 14.07 -5.29
CA ALA A 67 -9.79 15.05 -6.06
C ALA A 67 -8.28 14.73 -5.98
N ARG A 68 -7.45 15.45 -6.73
CA ARG A 68 -5.99 15.37 -6.62
C ARG A 68 -5.56 15.90 -5.27
N THR A 69 -4.90 15.06 -4.48
CA THR A 69 -4.49 15.39 -3.12
C THR A 69 -3.05 14.96 -2.92
N GLU A 70 -2.20 15.83 -2.39
CA GLU A 70 -0.83 15.47 -2.04
C GLU A 70 -0.82 14.55 -0.82
N VAL A 71 -0.05 13.47 -0.90
CA VAL A 71 0.08 12.47 0.14
C VAL A 71 1.51 11.99 0.27
N PHE A 72 1.88 11.58 1.48
CA PHE A 72 3.07 10.77 1.72
C PHE A 72 2.68 9.30 1.79
N ILE A 73 3.43 8.45 1.11
CA ILE A 73 3.25 7.00 1.13
C ILE A 73 4.10 6.46 2.29
N GLU A 74 3.47 6.22 3.44
CA GLU A 74 4.18 5.80 4.65
C GLU A 74 4.69 4.37 4.54
N GLY A 75 3.85 3.45 4.04
CA GLY A 75 4.24 2.06 3.79
C GLY A 75 3.17 1.05 4.16
N SER A 76 3.58 -0.22 4.25
CA SER A 76 2.66 -1.34 4.42
C SER A 76 2.60 -1.88 5.86
N LYS A 77 1.39 -2.25 6.30
CA LYS A 77 1.05 -2.78 7.63
C LYS A 77 0.28 -4.09 7.53
N ALA A 78 0.40 -4.97 8.52
CA ALA A 78 -0.42 -6.20 8.56
C ALA A 78 -1.90 -5.91 8.81
N ASN A 79 -2.18 -4.89 9.63
CA ASN A 79 -3.51 -4.35 9.86
C ASN A 79 -3.40 -2.90 10.35
N GLN A 80 -4.55 -2.27 10.60
CA GLN A 80 -4.62 -0.85 11.01
C GLN A 80 -4.01 -0.56 12.40
N TRP A 81 -3.87 -1.56 13.26
CA TRP A 81 -3.38 -1.41 14.65
C TRP A 81 -1.93 -1.86 14.86
N THR A 82 -1.32 -2.50 13.87
CA THR A 82 0.08 -2.95 13.97
C THR A 82 1.06 -1.85 13.64
N SER A 83 2.32 -1.99 14.07
CA SER A 83 3.42 -1.17 13.55
C SER A 83 3.62 -1.35 12.04
N MET A 84 4.31 -0.39 11.42
CA MET A 84 4.75 -0.48 10.03
C MET A 84 5.60 -1.74 9.82
N ILE A 85 5.25 -2.56 8.81
CA ILE A 85 6.02 -3.75 8.44
C ILE A 85 7.12 -3.37 7.44
N ALA A 86 6.80 -2.48 6.50
CA ALA A 86 7.75 -2.01 5.51
C ALA A 86 7.49 -0.54 5.19
N SER A 87 8.36 0.34 5.68
CA SER A 87 8.33 1.77 5.41
C SER A 87 8.65 2.03 3.93
N GLY A 88 7.93 2.96 3.31
CA GLY A 88 8.12 3.36 1.91
C GLY A 88 7.80 2.26 0.89
N GLN A 89 7.27 1.12 1.32
CA GLN A 89 6.96 0.00 0.44
C GLN A 89 5.46 -0.26 0.37
N ILE A 90 4.98 -0.49 -0.85
CA ILE A 90 3.60 -0.94 -1.11
C ILE A 90 3.67 -2.43 -1.42
N ILE A 91 3.02 -3.25 -0.59
CA ILE A 91 3.13 -4.71 -0.65
C ILE A 91 1.76 -5.33 -0.87
N VAL A 92 1.69 -6.27 -1.81
CA VAL A 92 0.47 -7.04 -2.08
C VAL A 92 0.13 -7.93 -0.87
N GLY A 93 -1.13 -7.89 -0.46
CA GLY A 93 -1.68 -8.60 0.69
C GLY A 93 -1.69 -7.78 1.99
N LEU A 94 -0.99 -6.65 2.05
CA LEU A 94 -0.92 -5.79 3.24
C LEU A 94 -1.77 -4.53 3.10
N PHE A 95 -2.11 -3.93 4.24
CA PHE A 95 -2.75 -2.61 4.28
C PHE A 95 -1.72 -1.54 3.95
N LEU A 96 -2.13 -0.49 3.25
CA LEU A 96 -1.27 0.65 2.93
C LEU A 96 -1.67 1.83 3.81
N GLU A 97 -0.70 2.43 4.49
CA GLU A 97 -0.88 3.69 5.21
C GLU A 97 -0.36 4.84 4.35
N ILE A 98 -1.18 5.89 4.24
CA ILE A 98 -0.82 7.15 3.60
C ILE A 98 -1.15 8.30 4.53
N TYR A 99 -0.41 9.39 4.40
CA TYR A 99 -0.66 10.63 5.12
C TYR A 99 -1.04 11.74 4.13
N ILE A 100 -2.17 12.40 4.36
CA ILE A 100 -2.62 13.54 3.54
C ILE A 100 -1.83 14.79 3.94
N ASN A 101 -1.15 15.39 2.96
CA ASN A 101 -0.39 16.62 3.12
C ASN A 101 -1.30 17.85 2.93
N ASP A 102 -2.30 18.00 3.81
CA ASP A 102 -3.20 19.16 3.80
C ASP A 102 -3.34 19.70 5.22
N GLU A 103 -2.85 20.92 5.44
CA GLU A 103 -2.84 21.54 6.76
C GLU A 103 -4.23 21.93 7.28
N SER A 104 -5.23 21.99 6.41
CA SER A 104 -6.61 22.32 6.79
C SER A 104 -7.35 21.15 7.45
N ILE A 105 -6.86 19.92 7.26
CA ILE A 105 -7.45 18.70 7.84
C ILE A 105 -6.89 18.48 9.25
N PRO A 106 -7.68 18.12 10.27
CA PRO A 106 -7.15 17.74 11.58
C PRO A 106 -6.11 16.61 11.49
N GLN A 107 -5.05 16.67 12.29
CA GLN A 107 -3.90 15.76 12.19
C GLN A 107 -4.30 14.27 12.32
N ASP A 108 -5.26 13.98 13.19
CA ASP A 108 -5.82 12.63 13.41
C ASP A 108 -6.64 12.10 12.22
N GLN A 109 -7.05 12.98 11.30
CA GLN A 109 -7.81 12.64 10.09
C GLN A 109 -6.94 12.62 8.82
N ARG A 110 -5.68 13.03 8.91
CA ARG A 110 -4.74 12.99 7.77
C ARG A 110 -4.20 11.60 7.49
N ILE A 111 -4.25 10.69 8.46
CA ILE A 111 -3.81 9.31 8.27
C ILE A 111 -4.96 8.50 7.67
N LEU A 112 -4.73 7.93 6.49
CA LEU A 112 -5.65 7.00 5.86
C LEU A 112 -5.05 5.60 5.80
N TRP A 113 -5.77 4.63 6.35
CA TRP A 113 -5.47 3.21 6.19
C TRP A 113 -6.30 2.63 5.06
N LEU A 114 -5.64 2.30 3.96
CA LEU A 114 -6.26 1.66 2.83
C LEU A 114 -6.42 0.17 3.13
N SER A 115 -7.55 -0.41 2.73
CA SER A 115 -7.76 -1.86 2.81
C SER A 115 -6.69 -2.64 2.06
N GLN A 116 -6.55 -3.93 2.34
CA GLN A 116 -5.49 -4.77 1.78
C GLN A 116 -5.28 -4.58 0.28
N THR A 117 -4.03 -4.34 -0.10
CA THR A 117 -3.57 -4.23 -1.48
C THR A 117 -3.77 -5.56 -2.21
N LYS A 118 -4.53 -5.55 -3.29
CA LYS A 118 -4.80 -6.72 -4.13
C LYS A 118 -3.85 -6.80 -5.32
N SER A 119 -3.52 -5.65 -5.91
CA SER A 119 -2.57 -5.56 -7.02
C SER A 119 -1.95 -4.19 -7.10
N ILE A 120 -0.75 -4.13 -7.64
CA ILE A 120 0.00 -2.91 -7.89
C ILE A 120 0.34 -2.87 -9.39
N SER A 121 0.22 -1.71 -10.02
CA SER A 121 0.77 -1.49 -11.37
C SER A 121 1.54 -0.19 -11.43
N VAL A 122 2.68 -0.18 -12.11
CA VAL A 122 3.49 1.02 -12.35
C VAL A 122 3.49 1.29 -13.84
N ASN A 123 3.09 2.49 -14.26
CA ASN A 123 3.03 2.90 -15.67
C ASN A 123 2.25 1.92 -16.58
N GLY A 124 1.22 1.28 -16.02
CA GLY A 124 0.40 0.28 -16.72
C GLY A 124 0.94 -1.15 -16.67
N CYS A 125 2.17 -1.37 -16.20
CA CYS A 125 2.74 -2.70 -15.99
C CYS A 125 2.28 -3.24 -14.62
N THR A 126 1.44 -4.28 -14.62
CA THR A 126 0.98 -4.93 -13.38
C THR A 126 2.06 -5.84 -12.81
N LEU A 127 2.36 -5.66 -11.53
CA LEU A 127 3.17 -6.58 -10.76
C LEU A 127 2.27 -7.73 -10.31
N MET A 128 2.46 -8.89 -10.92
CA MET A 128 1.84 -10.12 -10.46
C MET A 128 2.73 -10.73 -9.37
N PRO A 129 2.16 -11.31 -8.31
CA PRO A 129 2.96 -12.12 -7.39
C PRO A 129 3.66 -13.22 -8.20
N PRO A 130 4.91 -13.58 -7.87
CA PRO A 130 5.62 -14.65 -8.55
C PRO A 130 4.76 -15.91 -8.52
N GLN A 131 4.42 -16.41 -9.72
CA GLN A 131 3.74 -17.69 -9.83
C GLN A 131 4.72 -18.74 -9.30
N ASN A 132 4.30 -19.45 -8.26
CA ASN A 132 5.03 -20.58 -7.73
C ASN A 132 5.02 -21.66 -8.82
N ASN A 133 5.99 -21.60 -9.75
CA ASN A 133 6.22 -22.65 -10.71
C ASN A 133 6.59 -23.88 -9.89
N LYS A 134 5.61 -24.75 -9.64
CA LYS A 134 5.86 -26.12 -9.21
C LYS A 134 6.69 -26.74 -10.34
N VAL A 135 8.00 -26.76 -10.15
CA VAL A 135 8.88 -27.63 -10.91
C VAL A 135 8.48 -29.04 -10.48
N ASN A 136 7.82 -29.77 -11.39
CA ASN A 136 7.54 -31.19 -11.25
C ASN A 136 8.86 -31.98 -11.24
#